data_AF-A0A6I6SEI3-F1
#
_entry.id   AF-A0A6I6SEI3-F1
#
_cell.length_a   1.000
_cell.length_b   1.000
_cell.length_c   1.000
_cell.angle_alpha   90.00
_cell.angle_beta   90.00
_cell.angle_gamma   90.00
#
_symmetry.space_group_name_H-M   'P 1'
#
loop_
_entity.id
_entity.type
_entity.pdbx_description
1 polymer ?
#
loop_
_entity_poly.entity_id
_entity_poly.type
_entity_poly.pdbx_seq_one_letter_code
_entity_poly.pdbx_strand_id
1 'polypeptide(L)'
;MSADSLRRRFFVVSRRSGERAADRLCVPDTPGHRTLAAFQGDRLVGVAEYETGDAPTTADIALAVADDCHRRGVGTLLLEHLVHTARENGVTAFTADLLADNHPIHRVLADLGLRVTRRYEGTTVHGVIRLEPDERYLSAVDLRGRTADTASLRPLLRPRSVAVVGAGTRPGSVGRAVLRNLRGGHFRGLLHAVNPHAHAVLHVPAFSSVGDLPAPPDLAVIAVPAADVPGVAAQCGRAGVKALVVVTAGLDADRTAELTAACRRWGMRMVGPNCLGIANTEPGVRLDATFAVGRPLSGTAGVAVQSGGVGIALLDGLSRLGIGVSSFVSLGDKRDVSGNDLLQWWECDERTELALLHLESFGNPRAFSRTARRVTRRMPVLTVDAGRSAAGRRAAASYTAAAPTPTMTRRALFTQAGITAAHTLGELLDTAALLHSQPLPAGERVAVISNAGGAGVLAADACADAGLAVPELPTGLAQELLAMLPAGAGTGNPPVIARPDGSTVVDARVRLLPRRATDPYLRRLP
;
A
#
# COMPACT_ATOMS: atom_id res chain seq x y z
N MET A 1 -0.55 24.95 26.88
CA MET A 1 -0.08 23.78 27.64
C MET A 1 -0.77 23.80 29.00
N SER A 2 -1.19 22.66 29.53
CA SER A 2 -1.65 22.54 30.93
C SER A 2 -0.51 22.77 31.94
N ALA A 3 -0.88 22.99 33.21
CA ALA A 3 0.08 23.12 34.30
C ALA A 3 0.97 21.87 34.45
N ASP A 4 0.41 20.68 34.26
CA ASP A 4 1.15 19.42 34.26
C ASP A 4 2.17 19.34 33.13
N SER A 5 1.80 19.76 31.92
CA SER A 5 2.73 19.78 30.79
C SER A 5 3.84 20.83 30.96
N LEU A 6 3.55 21.97 31.60
CA LEU A 6 4.59 22.95 31.96
C LEU A 6 5.56 22.38 33.01
N ARG A 7 5.03 21.74 34.08
CA ARG A 7 5.84 21.08 35.10
C ARG A 7 6.72 19.99 34.49
N ARG A 8 6.18 19.17 33.58
CA ARG A 8 6.92 18.07 32.93
C ARG A 8 8.03 18.55 32.00
N ARG A 9 7.85 19.69 31.32
CA ARG A 9 8.88 20.25 30.41
C ARG A 9 9.92 21.10 31.14
N PHE A 10 9.48 21.92 32.09
CA PHE A 10 10.32 22.96 32.70
C PHE A 10 10.67 22.69 34.16
N PHE A 11 10.24 21.58 34.74
CA PHE A 11 10.35 21.26 36.18
C PHE A 11 9.58 22.22 37.11
N VAL A 12 9.01 23.29 36.56
CA VAL A 12 8.24 24.31 37.26
C VAL A 12 6.99 24.69 36.46
N VAL A 13 5.92 25.08 37.16
CA VAL A 13 4.72 25.65 36.53
C VAL A 13 4.93 27.16 36.42
N SER A 14 5.60 27.60 35.34
CA SER A 14 5.88 29.02 35.10
C SER A 14 5.49 29.41 33.68
N ARG A 15 4.56 30.37 33.59
CA ARG A 15 4.16 30.96 32.30
C ARG A 15 5.35 31.62 31.58
N ARG A 16 6.22 32.28 32.36
CA ARG A 16 7.45 32.92 31.86
C ARG A 16 8.45 31.93 31.26
N SER A 17 8.52 30.70 31.79
CA SER A 17 9.35 29.64 31.19
C SER A 17 8.79 29.19 29.83
N GLY A 18 7.46 29.13 29.71
CA GLY A 18 6.80 28.87 28.44
C GLY A 18 7.00 29.98 27.41
N GLU A 19 6.89 31.24 27.82
CA GLU A 19 7.14 32.41 26.96
C GLU A 19 8.60 32.44 26.47
N ARG A 20 9.58 32.24 27.36
CA ARG A 20 10.99 32.14 26.95
C ARG A 20 11.26 31.00 25.98
N ALA A 21 10.60 29.86 26.17
CA ALA A 21 10.71 28.76 25.21
C ALA A 21 10.10 29.17 23.86
N ALA A 22 8.95 29.84 23.84
CA ALA A 22 8.36 30.35 22.61
C ALA A 22 9.26 31.38 21.90
N ASP A 23 9.86 32.31 22.64
CA ASP A 23 10.78 33.29 22.08
C ASP A 23 12.00 32.62 21.43
N ARG A 24 12.56 31.57 22.07
CA ARG A 24 13.66 30.77 21.51
C ARG A 24 13.28 30.07 20.20
N LEU A 25 12.03 29.63 20.06
CA LEU A 25 11.55 29.01 18.82
C LEU A 25 11.47 30.00 17.65
N CYS A 26 11.41 31.31 17.94
CA CYS A 26 11.36 32.37 16.94
C CYS A 26 12.74 32.94 16.60
N VAL A 27 13.82 32.45 17.22
CA VAL A 27 15.19 32.86 16.90
C VAL A 27 15.63 32.20 15.58
N PRO A 28 16.37 32.92 14.70
CA PRO A 28 16.90 32.33 13.47
C PRO A 28 17.80 31.12 13.72
N ASP A 29 17.88 30.20 12.75
CA ASP A 29 18.75 29.02 12.83
C ASP A 29 20.19 29.42 13.14
N THR A 30 20.66 29.06 14.35
CA THR A 30 22.06 29.20 14.73
C THR A 30 22.80 27.86 14.58
N PRO A 31 24.12 27.86 14.35
CA PRO A 31 24.92 26.65 14.45
C PRO A 31 24.77 26.02 15.83
N GLY A 32 24.44 24.74 15.90
CA GLY A 32 24.29 24.01 17.17
C GLY A 32 22.88 23.97 17.75
N HIS A 33 21.93 24.77 17.25
CA HIS A 33 20.52 24.70 17.64
C HIS A 33 19.64 24.32 16.44
N ARG A 34 18.70 23.40 16.65
CA ARG A 34 17.68 23.06 15.66
C ARG A 34 16.34 22.88 16.33
N THR A 35 15.30 23.37 15.66
CA THR A 35 13.92 23.28 16.11
C THR A 35 13.06 22.65 15.01
N LEU A 36 12.23 21.69 15.40
CA LEU A 36 11.21 21.08 14.55
C LEU A 36 9.84 21.34 15.14
N ALA A 37 8.89 21.75 14.29
CA ALA A 37 7.51 22.01 14.65
C ALA A 37 6.56 21.10 13.86
N ALA A 38 5.63 20.46 14.56
CA ALA A 38 4.56 19.66 13.98
C ALA A 38 3.27 20.48 13.96
N PHE A 39 2.65 20.58 12.78
CA PHE A 39 1.41 21.30 12.57
C PHE A 39 0.27 20.36 12.15
N GLN A 40 -0.94 20.67 12.60
CA GLN A 40 -2.18 20.09 12.10
C GLN A 40 -3.05 21.22 11.55
N GLY A 41 -3.09 21.37 10.23
CA GLY A 41 -3.56 22.61 9.61
C GLY A 41 -2.68 23.78 10.04
N ASP A 42 -3.28 24.85 10.54
CA ASP A 42 -2.56 26.03 11.03
C ASP A 42 -2.25 25.95 12.55
N ARG A 43 -2.60 24.83 13.21
CA ARG A 43 -2.39 24.65 14.65
C ARG A 43 -1.07 23.94 14.93
N LEU A 44 -0.21 24.56 15.73
CA LEU A 44 0.99 23.92 16.28
C LEU A 44 0.60 22.84 17.31
N VAL A 45 0.98 21.59 17.06
CA VAL A 45 0.62 20.43 17.91
C VAL A 45 1.80 19.81 18.64
N GLY A 46 3.03 20.12 18.22
CA GLY A 46 4.23 19.68 18.92
C GLY A 46 5.48 20.39 18.44
N VAL A 47 6.49 20.42 19.30
CA VAL A 47 7.79 21.03 19.04
C VAL A 47 8.87 20.16 19.67
N ALA A 48 9.95 19.91 18.94
CA ALA A 48 11.16 19.31 19.47
C ALA A 48 12.37 20.13 19.06
N GLU A 49 13.32 20.29 19.95
CA GLU A 49 14.54 21.05 19.71
C GLU A 49 15.75 20.33 20.31
N TYR A 50 16.93 20.53 19.72
CA TYR A 50 18.20 20.20 20.35
C TYR A 50 19.13 21.41 20.35
N GLU A 51 19.96 21.53 21.38
CA GLU A 51 20.99 22.55 21.51
C GLU A 51 22.32 21.89 21.90
N THR A 52 23.37 22.11 21.12
CA THR A 52 24.74 21.68 21.47
C THR A 52 25.35 22.66 22.45
N GLY A 53 25.86 22.17 23.57
CA GLY A 53 26.69 22.97 24.48
C GLY A 53 28.14 23.08 23.98
N ASP A 54 29.09 23.16 24.92
CA ASP A 54 30.52 23.27 24.61
C ASP A 54 31.09 22.04 23.86
N ALA A 55 30.44 20.89 24.00
CA ALA A 55 30.80 19.66 23.31
C ALA A 55 29.95 19.50 22.03
N PRO A 56 30.54 19.61 20.82
CA PRO A 56 29.78 19.62 19.57
C PRO A 56 29.16 18.26 19.22
N THR A 57 29.57 17.19 19.89
CA THR A 57 29.11 15.80 19.63
C THR A 57 27.93 15.38 20.51
N THR A 58 27.51 16.22 21.46
CA THR A 58 26.40 15.98 22.39
C THR A 58 25.44 17.16 22.40
N ALA A 59 24.13 16.91 22.45
CA ALA A 59 23.13 17.98 22.49
C ALA A 59 22.02 17.71 23.51
N ASP A 60 21.61 18.75 24.21
CA ASP A 60 20.43 18.71 25.09
C ASP A 60 19.16 18.76 24.26
N ILE A 61 18.18 17.93 24.60
CA ILE A 61 16.90 17.90 23.90
C ILE A 61 15.74 18.43 24.75
N ALA A 62 14.80 19.10 24.08
CA ALA A 62 13.52 19.46 24.67
C ALA A 62 12.36 19.08 23.74
N LEU A 63 11.26 18.61 24.32
CA LEU A 63 10.07 18.17 23.60
C LEU A 63 8.80 18.70 24.28
N ALA A 64 7.88 19.22 23.48
CA ALA A 64 6.53 19.53 23.91
C ALA A 64 5.51 19.03 22.90
N VAL A 65 4.41 18.46 23.39
CA VAL A 65 3.28 18.04 22.56
C VAL A 65 2.01 18.56 23.22
N ALA A 66 1.08 19.08 22.40
CA ALA A 66 -0.23 19.50 22.87
C ALA A 66 -0.97 18.36 23.56
N ASP A 67 -1.67 18.66 24.65
CA ASP A 67 -2.23 17.64 25.56
C ASP A 67 -3.24 16.71 24.86
N ASP A 68 -4.05 17.25 23.94
CA ASP A 68 -5.00 16.52 23.10
C ASP A 68 -4.32 15.66 22.00
N CYS A 69 -3.02 15.85 21.80
CA CYS A 69 -2.19 15.09 20.86
C CYS A 69 -1.26 14.07 21.53
N HIS A 70 -1.33 13.92 22.86
CA HIS A 70 -0.57 12.89 23.57
C HIS A 70 -1.00 11.49 23.12
N ARG A 71 -0.05 10.54 23.14
CA ARG A 71 -0.25 9.13 22.72
C ARG A 71 -0.64 8.93 21.25
N ARG A 72 -0.47 9.95 20.40
CA ARG A 72 -0.65 9.87 18.94
C ARG A 72 0.66 9.72 18.16
N GLY A 73 1.78 9.50 18.84
CA GLY A 73 3.10 9.32 18.22
C GLY A 73 3.81 10.62 17.79
N VAL A 74 3.21 11.80 17.96
CA VAL A 74 3.78 13.10 17.56
C VAL A 74 5.18 13.32 18.15
N GLY A 75 5.35 13.03 19.45
CA GLY A 75 6.64 13.22 20.12
C GLY A 75 7.74 12.28 19.59
N THR A 76 7.40 11.01 19.37
CA THR A 76 8.31 10.01 18.79
C THR A 76 8.73 10.42 17.38
N LEU A 77 7.79 10.85 16.54
CA LEU A 77 8.06 11.27 15.17
C LEU A 77 8.96 12.52 15.12
N LEU A 78 8.67 13.52 15.96
CA LEU A 78 9.51 14.71 16.08
C LEU A 78 10.93 14.35 16.49
N LEU A 79 11.10 13.46 17.48
CA LEU A 79 12.42 13.00 17.90
C LEU A 79 13.14 12.19 16.81
N GLU A 80 12.46 11.34 16.03
CA GLU A 80 13.09 10.63 14.92
C GLU A 80 13.66 11.58 13.86
N HIS A 81 12.89 12.61 13.48
CA HIS A 81 13.37 13.63 12.56
C HIS A 81 14.52 14.44 13.18
N LEU A 82 14.43 14.75 14.48
CA LEU A 82 15.47 15.46 15.20
C LEU A 82 16.78 14.65 15.26
N VAL A 83 16.68 13.33 15.50
CA VAL A 83 17.82 12.39 15.46
C VAL A 83 18.46 12.38 14.08
N HIS A 84 17.66 12.34 13.02
CA HIS A 84 18.20 12.37 11.65
C HIS A 84 19.00 13.65 11.39
N THR A 85 18.41 14.83 11.68
CA THR A 85 19.07 16.12 11.50
C THR A 85 20.31 16.28 12.38
N ALA A 86 20.26 15.84 13.64
CA ALA A 86 21.39 15.94 14.55
C ALA A 86 22.59 15.11 14.08
N ARG A 87 22.34 13.91 13.54
CA ARG A 87 23.39 13.05 12.97
C ARG A 87 24.04 13.65 11.74
N GLU A 88 23.26 14.30 10.87
CA GLU A 88 23.81 15.03 9.72
C GLU A 88 24.75 16.17 10.15
N ASN A 89 24.49 16.74 11.33
CA ASN A 89 25.32 17.77 11.95
C ASN A 89 26.44 17.22 12.87
N GLY A 90 26.69 15.91 12.86
CA GLY A 90 27.79 15.28 13.62
C GLY A 90 27.50 15.01 15.10
N VAL A 91 26.27 15.20 15.56
CA VAL A 91 25.87 14.86 16.94
C VAL A 91 25.74 13.34 17.07
N THR A 92 26.33 12.79 18.14
CA THR A 92 26.39 11.35 18.41
C THR A 92 25.52 10.91 19.59
N ALA A 93 25.15 11.83 20.48
CA ALA A 93 24.28 11.56 21.60
C ALA A 93 23.38 12.75 21.95
N PHE A 94 22.17 12.46 22.41
CA PHE A 94 21.32 13.42 23.09
C PHE A 94 21.34 13.22 24.59
N THR A 95 21.29 14.33 25.32
CA THR A 95 21.16 14.38 26.77
C THR A 95 19.83 15.01 27.15
N ALA A 96 19.22 14.52 28.21
CA ALA A 96 17.98 15.08 28.74
C ALA A 96 17.85 14.81 30.23
N ASP A 97 17.56 15.85 30.99
CA ASP A 97 17.05 15.70 32.34
C ASP A 97 15.53 15.53 32.30
N LEU A 98 15.04 14.48 32.94
CA LEU A 98 13.63 14.10 32.92
C LEU A 98 13.14 13.88 34.35
N LEU A 99 11.89 14.24 34.66
CA LEU A 99 11.28 13.81 35.92
C LEU A 99 11.07 12.29 35.92
N ALA A 100 11.37 11.63 37.05
CA ALA A 100 11.16 10.19 37.20
C ALA A 100 9.69 9.78 37.02
N ASP A 101 8.76 10.65 37.39
CA ASP A 101 7.31 10.44 37.25
C ASP A 101 6.75 10.79 35.86
N ASN A 102 7.57 11.26 34.92
CA ASN A 102 7.15 11.60 33.56
C ASN A 102 7.03 10.33 32.68
N HIS A 103 6.08 9.46 33.00
CA HIS A 103 5.86 8.20 32.30
C HIS A 103 5.71 8.35 30.76
N PRO A 104 5.07 9.41 30.23
CA PRO A 104 4.99 9.63 28.79
C PRO A 104 6.35 9.75 28.08
N ILE A 105 7.30 10.54 28.62
CA ILE A 105 8.61 10.70 27.95
C ILE A 105 9.44 9.42 28.05
N HIS A 106 9.38 8.71 29.18
CA HIS A 106 10.07 7.42 29.33
C HIS A 106 9.59 6.38 28.32
N ARG A 107 8.28 6.38 28.00
CA ARG A 107 7.71 5.56 26.94
C ARG A 107 8.20 6.01 25.56
N VAL A 108 8.21 7.31 25.26
CA VAL A 108 8.75 7.84 23.98
C VAL A 108 10.21 7.39 23.78
N LEU A 109 11.04 7.46 24.83
CA LEU A 109 12.44 7.01 24.77
C LEU A 109 12.59 5.50 24.58
N ALA A 110 11.72 4.70 25.18
CA ALA A 110 11.70 3.26 24.96
C ALA A 110 11.25 2.90 23.53
N ASP A 111 10.22 3.59 23.04
CA ASP A 111 9.62 3.33 21.74
C ASP A 111 10.51 3.78 20.58
N LEU A 112 11.37 4.80 20.77
CA LEU A 112 12.31 5.28 19.75
C LEU A 112 13.14 4.15 19.13
N GLY A 113 13.52 3.16 19.93
CA GLY A 113 14.38 2.04 19.50
C GLY A 113 15.88 2.36 19.53
N LEU A 114 16.27 3.54 20.01
CA LEU A 114 17.67 3.91 20.26
C LEU A 114 18.16 3.36 21.61
N ARG A 115 19.48 3.29 21.77
CA ARG A 115 20.10 2.90 23.04
C ARG A 115 20.04 4.07 24.01
N VAL A 116 19.32 3.88 25.11
CA VAL A 116 19.13 4.89 26.16
C VAL A 116 19.73 4.40 27.46
N THR A 117 20.72 5.13 27.99
CA THR A 117 21.25 4.94 29.34
C THR A 117 20.53 5.91 30.27
N ARG A 118 20.14 5.43 31.46
CA ARG A 118 19.42 6.22 32.46
C ARG A 118 20.18 6.18 33.78
N ARG A 119 20.40 7.35 34.38
CA ARG A 119 20.93 7.48 35.74
C ARG A 119 19.89 8.20 36.60
N TYR A 120 19.50 7.57 37.70
CA TYR A 120 18.50 8.13 38.62
C TYR A 120 19.20 8.97 39.69
N GLU A 121 18.75 10.21 39.85
CA GLU A 121 19.24 11.16 40.83
C GLU A 121 18.05 11.77 41.58
N GLY A 122 17.60 11.08 42.63
CA GLY A 122 16.42 11.48 43.39
C GLY A 122 15.15 11.48 42.52
N THR A 123 14.56 12.65 42.30
CA THR A 123 13.34 12.83 41.51
C THR A 123 13.59 13.04 40.02
N THR A 124 14.86 13.18 39.61
CA THR A 124 15.26 13.37 38.21
C THR A 124 15.95 12.12 37.67
N VAL A 125 15.90 11.97 36.35
CA VAL A 125 16.54 10.93 35.58
C VAL A 125 17.35 11.61 34.50
N HIS A 126 18.67 11.46 34.57
CA HIS A 126 19.57 11.89 33.51
C HIS A 126 19.61 10.80 32.44
N GLY A 127 19.10 11.13 31.25
CA GLY A 127 19.01 10.23 30.09
C GLY A 127 20.07 10.56 29.04
N VAL A 128 20.80 9.55 28.58
CA VAL A 128 21.72 9.66 27.44
C VAL A 128 21.24 8.74 26.31
N ILE A 129 20.91 9.32 25.17
CA ILE A 129 20.39 8.62 23.98
C ILE A 129 21.51 8.58 22.94
N ARG A 130 22.02 7.40 22.60
CA ARG A 130 23.02 7.26 21.53
C ARG A 130 22.34 7.28 20.17
N LEU A 131 22.84 8.10 19.25
CA LEU A 131 22.22 8.35 17.93
C LEU A 131 22.72 7.42 16.82
N GLU A 132 23.70 6.56 17.10
CA GLU A 132 24.11 5.53 16.16
C GLU A 132 22.95 4.57 15.88
N PRO A 133 22.50 4.43 14.62
CA PRO A 133 21.41 3.53 14.29
C PRO A 133 21.90 2.09 14.39
N ASP A 134 21.17 1.27 15.13
CA ASP A 134 21.29 -0.17 15.08
C ASP A 134 20.03 -0.80 14.46
N GLU A 135 20.03 -2.12 14.30
CA GLU A 135 18.89 -2.84 13.72
C GLU A 135 17.59 -2.63 14.51
N ARG A 136 17.66 -2.37 15.82
CA ARG A 136 16.48 -2.13 16.66
C ARG A 136 15.84 -0.80 16.32
N TYR A 137 16.64 0.26 16.20
CA TYR A 137 16.15 1.57 15.78
C TYR A 137 15.50 1.51 14.40
N LEU A 138 16.20 0.92 13.42
CA LEU A 138 15.69 0.81 12.05
C LEU A 138 14.38 0.01 11.98
N SER A 139 14.29 -1.10 12.72
CA SER A 139 13.08 -1.91 12.81
C SER A 139 11.92 -1.16 13.46
N ALA A 140 12.19 -0.37 14.50
CA ALA A 140 11.19 0.40 15.21
C ALA A 140 10.60 1.52 14.33
N VAL A 141 11.47 2.24 13.60
CA VAL A 141 11.06 3.26 12.61
C VAL A 141 10.23 2.61 11.51
N ASP A 142 10.66 1.48 10.96
CA ASP A 142 9.93 0.76 9.91
C ASP A 142 8.55 0.29 10.37
N LEU A 143 8.45 -0.26 11.58
CA LEU A 143 7.19 -0.72 12.13
C LEU A 143 6.19 0.44 12.31
N ARG A 144 6.67 1.59 12.77
CA ARG A 144 5.83 2.79 12.94
C ARG A 144 5.38 3.35 11.60
N GLY A 145 6.29 3.48 10.63
CA GLY A 145 5.97 3.86 9.26
C GLY A 145 4.87 2.97 8.69
N ARG A 146 5.03 1.65 8.78
CA ARG A 146 4.03 0.68 8.32
C ARG A 146 2.67 0.84 8.99
N THR A 147 2.67 0.99 10.31
CA THR A 147 1.43 1.13 11.10
C THR A 147 0.69 2.40 10.71
N ALA A 148 1.42 3.52 10.55
CA ALA A 148 0.87 4.79 10.12
C ALA A 148 0.34 4.72 8.68
N ASP A 149 1.11 4.15 7.75
CA ASP A 149 0.72 3.99 6.34
C ASP A 149 -0.56 3.17 6.22
N THR A 150 -0.62 2.01 6.88
CA THR A 150 -1.79 1.13 6.87
C THR A 150 -3.03 1.82 7.48
N ALA A 151 -2.85 2.51 8.60
CA ALA A 151 -3.94 3.26 9.24
C ALA A 151 -4.45 4.40 8.32
N SER A 152 -3.56 5.06 7.59
CA SER A 152 -3.88 6.15 6.66
C SER A 152 -4.72 5.69 5.47
N LEU A 153 -4.59 4.43 5.05
CA LEU A 153 -5.36 3.86 3.95
C LEU A 153 -6.76 3.39 4.34
N ARG A 154 -7.05 3.26 5.64
CA ARG A 154 -8.34 2.76 6.12
C ARG A 154 -9.53 3.58 5.62
N PRO A 155 -9.49 4.93 5.59
CA PRO A 155 -10.58 5.73 5.02
C PRO A 155 -10.74 5.55 3.50
N LEU A 156 -9.71 5.11 2.77
CA LEU A 156 -9.83 4.76 1.34
C LEU A 156 -10.46 3.38 1.15
N LEU A 157 -9.92 2.36 1.83
CA LEU A 157 -10.21 0.96 1.51
C LEU A 157 -11.32 0.35 2.38
N ARG A 158 -11.58 0.89 3.57
CA ARG A 158 -12.66 0.45 4.48
C ARG A 158 -13.46 1.66 5.02
N PRO A 159 -13.97 2.57 4.16
CA PRO A 159 -14.77 3.71 4.62
C PRO A 159 -16.11 3.26 5.21
N ARG A 160 -16.58 3.98 6.23
CA ARG A 160 -17.93 3.86 6.79
C ARG A 160 -18.94 4.78 6.08
N SER A 161 -18.45 5.76 5.34
CA SER A 161 -19.28 6.72 4.61
C SER A 161 -18.55 7.23 3.36
N VAL A 162 -19.27 7.34 2.24
CA VAL A 162 -18.75 7.82 0.96
C VAL A 162 -19.62 8.95 0.42
N ALA A 163 -18.99 10.03 -0.02
CA ALA A 163 -19.64 11.09 -0.81
C ALA A 163 -19.14 11.06 -2.25
N VAL A 164 -20.04 11.09 -3.23
CA VAL A 164 -19.69 11.18 -4.66
C VAL A 164 -19.95 12.59 -5.16
N VAL A 165 -18.88 13.35 -5.37
CA VAL A 165 -18.91 14.74 -5.85
C VAL A 165 -18.87 14.78 -7.36
N GLY A 166 -19.86 15.45 -7.97
CA GLY A 166 -20.07 15.43 -9.42
C GLY A 166 -20.99 14.29 -9.88
N ALA A 167 -21.74 13.67 -8.96
CA ALA A 167 -22.79 12.71 -9.32
C ALA A 167 -23.96 13.43 -10.02
N GLY A 168 -24.08 13.28 -11.33
CA GLY A 168 -25.10 13.93 -12.16
C GLY A 168 -26.38 13.10 -12.37
N THR A 169 -27.44 13.78 -12.82
CA THR A 169 -28.64 13.12 -13.36
C THR A 169 -28.43 12.63 -14.81
N ARG A 170 -27.49 13.24 -15.55
CA ARG A 170 -27.16 12.89 -16.93
C ARG A 170 -26.65 11.45 -17.05
N PRO A 171 -27.29 10.60 -17.86
CA PRO A 171 -26.77 9.28 -18.23
C PRO A 171 -25.35 9.38 -18.79
N GLY A 172 -24.49 8.42 -18.48
CA GLY A 172 -23.11 8.38 -18.95
C GLY A 172 -22.09 9.25 -18.20
N SER A 173 -22.51 10.09 -17.25
CA SER A 173 -21.55 10.84 -16.42
C SER A 173 -20.77 9.91 -15.47
N VAL A 174 -19.46 10.17 -15.31
CA VAL A 174 -18.56 9.35 -14.48
C VAL A 174 -19.04 9.29 -13.03
N GLY A 175 -19.37 10.44 -12.42
CA GLY A 175 -19.88 10.46 -11.04
C GLY A 175 -21.17 9.66 -10.85
N ARG A 176 -22.07 9.66 -11.84
CA ARG A 176 -23.27 8.81 -11.81
C ARG A 176 -22.93 7.33 -11.94
N ALA A 177 -21.94 6.97 -12.76
CA ALA A 177 -21.47 5.59 -12.91
C ALA A 177 -20.87 5.05 -11.61
N VAL A 178 -20.02 5.84 -10.92
CA VAL A 178 -19.49 5.52 -9.59
C VAL A 178 -20.63 5.31 -8.59
N LEU A 179 -21.58 6.25 -8.51
CA LEU A 179 -22.69 6.15 -7.56
C LEU A 179 -23.56 4.90 -7.83
N ARG A 180 -23.77 4.57 -9.10
CA ARG A 180 -24.47 3.35 -9.53
C ARG A 180 -23.72 2.10 -9.08
N ASN A 181 -22.39 2.06 -9.22
CA ASN A 181 -21.57 0.92 -8.83
C ASN A 181 -21.57 0.72 -7.31
N LEU A 182 -21.42 1.80 -6.52
CA LEU A 182 -21.53 1.75 -5.05
C LEU A 182 -22.88 1.21 -4.58
N ARG A 183 -23.98 1.76 -5.11
CA ARG A 183 -25.33 1.31 -4.76
C ARG A 183 -25.58 -0.11 -5.21
N GLY A 184 -25.18 -0.43 -6.43
CA GLY A 184 -25.36 -1.74 -7.03
C GLY A 184 -24.55 -2.83 -6.32
N GLY A 185 -23.33 -2.52 -5.88
CA GLY A 185 -22.45 -3.40 -5.10
C GLY A 185 -22.90 -3.61 -3.65
N HIS A 186 -23.96 -2.92 -3.22
CA HIS A 186 -24.48 -2.95 -1.85
C HIS A 186 -23.44 -2.50 -0.83
N PHE A 187 -22.79 -1.36 -1.09
CA PHE A 187 -21.90 -0.72 -0.12
C PHE A 187 -22.57 -0.64 1.26
N ARG A 188 -21.82 -1.04 2.29
CA ARG A 188 -22.35 -1.23 3.65
C ARG A 188 -22.36 0.03 4.49
N GLY A 189 -21.66 1.07 4.05
CA GLY A 189 -21.62 2.37 4.73
C GLY A 189 -22.68 3.35 4.24
N LEU A 190 -22.63 4.57 4.78
CA LEU A 190 -23.48 5.69 4.37
C LEU A 190 -23.05 6.21 2.99
N LEU A 191 -24.01 6.52 2.12
CA LEU A 191 -23.75 6.99 0.77
C LEU A 191 -24.47 8.32 0.53
N HIS A 192 -23.72 9.32 0.05
CA HIS A 192 -24.24 10.64 -0.29
C HIS A 192 -23.80 11.05 -1.69
N ALA A 193 -24.64 11.80 -2.39
CA ALA A 193 -24.28 12.48 -3.62
C ALA A 193 -24.03 13.97 -3.33
N VAL A 194 -23.11 14.59 -4.07
CA VAL A 194 -22.92 16.04 -4.04
C VAL A 194 -23.11 16.59 -5.44
N ASN A 195 -24.17 17.39 -5.59
CA ASN A 195 -24.62 18.03 -6.81
C ASN A 195 -25.42 19.31 -6.48
N PRO A 196 -25.00 20.50 -6.93
CA PRO A 196 -25.70 21.76 -6.68
C PRO A 196 -27.15 21.84 -7.18
N HIS A 197 -27.52 21.00 -8.16
CA HIS A 197 -28.79 21.12 -8.90
C HIS A 197 -29.75 19.96 -8.66
N ALA A 198 -29.39 18.98 -7.84
CA ALA A 198 -30.22 17.80 -7.61
C ALA A 198 -30.42 17.57 -6.11
N HIS A 199 -31.65 17.21 -5.72
CA HIS A 199 -31.98 16.79 -4.35
C HIS A 199 -31.77 15.28 -4.12
N ALA A 200 -31.76 14.49 -5.20
CA ALA A 200 -31.40 13.07 -5.15
C ALA A 200 -30.84 12.60 -6.50
N VAL A 201 -29.91 11.65 -6.47
CA VAL A 201 -29.35 10.98 -7.66
C VAL A 201 -29.38 9.48 -7.42
N LEU A 202 -30.03 8.71 -8.30
CA LEU A 202 -30.19 7.25 -8.16
C LEU A 202 -30.75 6.83 -6.79
N HIS A 203 -31.74 7.58 -6.27
CA HIS A 203 -32.34 7.40 -4.93
C HIS A 203 -31.38 7.60 -3.75
N VAL A 204 -30.19 8.17 -4.00
CA VAL A 204 -29.26 8.60 -2.95
C VAL A 204 -29.50 10.09 -2.69
N PRO A 205 -29.61 10.54 -1.42
CA PRO A 205 -29.72 11.95 -1.07
C PRO A 205 -28.57 12.77 -1.66
N ALA A 206 -28.90 13.90 -2.28
CA ALA A 206 -27.92 14.79 -2.88
C ALA A 206 -27.89 16.14 -2.16
N PHE A 207 -26.69 16.63 -1.92
CA PHE A 207 -26.40 17.89 -1.23
C PHE A 207 -25.70 18.86 -2.19
N SER A 208 -25.87 20.16 -1.99
CA SER A 208 -25.26 21.17 -2.86
C SER A 208 -23.74 21.16 -2.81
N SER A 209 -23.17 20.89 -1.64
CA SER A 209 -21.74 20.93 -1.42
C SER A 209 -21.31 19.93 -0.33
N VAL A 210 -20.01 19.66 -0.22
CA VAL A 210 -19.47 18.73 0.79
C VAL A 210 -19.69 19.24 2.22
N GLY A 211 -19.72 20.56 2.41
CA GLY A 211 -19.97 21.19 3.71
C GLY A 211 -21.41 21.07 4.20
N ASP A 212 -22.35 20.78 3.31
CA ASP A 212 -23.78 20.63 3.65
C ASP A 212 -24.12 19.21 4.10
N LEU A 213 -23.16 18.28 4.06
CA LEU A 213 -23.33 16.91 4.51
C LEU A 213 -23.56 16.88 6.04
N PRO A 214 -24.42 15.96 6.53
CA PRO A 214 -24.75 15.88 7.96
C PRO A 214 -23.54 15.52 8.83
N ALA A 215 -22.56 14.84 8.26
CA ALA A 215 -21.29 14.51 8.88
C ALA A 215 -20.20 14.42 7.80
N PRO A 216 -18.92 14.66 8.15
CA PRO A 216 -17.83 14.51 7.20
C PRO A 216 -17.69 13.06 6.76
N PRO A 217 -17.68 12.79 5.44
CA PRO A 217 -17.48 11.44 4.96
C PRO A 217 -16.02 11.01 5.14
N ASP A 218 -15.79 9.75 5.47
CA ASP A 218 -14.46 9.12 5.44
C ASP A 218 -13.78 9.28 4.07
N LEU A 219 -14.55 9.06 2.98
CA LEU A 219 -14.08 9.09 1.59
C LEU A 219 -14.95 10.02 0.72
N ALA A 220 -14.31 10.88 -0.06
CA ALA A 220 -14.94 11.61 -1.17
C ALA A 220 -14.40 11.15 -2.53
N VAL A 221 -15.29 10.75 -3.43
CA VAL A 221 -14.96 10.47 -4.84
C VAL A 221 -15.24 11.71 -5.67
N ILE A 222 -14.22 12.30 -6.28
CA ILE A 222 -14.29 13.57 -7.00
C ILE A 222 -14.31 13.32 -8.51
N ALA A 223 -15.45 13.60 -9.13
CA ALA A 223 -15.73 13.44 -10.56
C ALA A 223 -16.27 14.75 -11.19
N VAL A 224 -15.64 15.88 -10.86
CA VAL A 224 -15.97 17.23 -11.36
C VAL A 224 -14.99 17.67 -12.47
N PRO A 225 -15.29 18.71 -13.26
CA PRO A 225 -14.33 19.26 -14.23
C PRO A 225 -12.97 19.60 -13.60
N ALA A 226 -11.88 19.49 -14.37
CA ALA A 226 -10.51 19.65 -13.86
C ALA A 226 -10.26 20.99 -13.15
N ALA A 227 -10.94 22.06 -13.59
CA ALA A 227 -10.83 23.40 -12.99
C ALA A 227 -11.37 23.46 -11.55
N ASP A 228 -12.35 22.62 -11.21
CA ASP A 228 -13.04 22.66 -9.91
C ASP A 228 -12.39 21.74 -8.87
N VAL A 229 -11.51 20.82 -9.31
CA VAL A 229 -10.92 19.77 -8.46
C VAL A 229 -10.18 20.35 -7.24
N PRO A 230 -9.28 21.36 -7.37
CA PRO A 230 -8.59 21.92 -6.21
C PRO A 230 -9.55 22.58 -5.20
N GLY A 231 -10.55 23.30 -5.69
CA GLY A 231 -11.57 23.95 -4.86
C GLY A 231 -12.40 22.96 -4.06
N VAL A 232 -12.83 21.86 -4.71
CA VAL A 232 -13.55 20.75 -4.05
C VAL A 232 -12.66 20.06 -3.04
N ALA A 233 -11.39 19.78 -3.36
CA ALA A 233 -10.45 19.18 -2.42
C ALA A 233 -10.26 20.06 -1.18
N ALA A 234 -10.13 21.38 -1.34
CA ALA A 234 -10.07 22.31 -0.22
C ALA A 234 -11.36 22.29 0.62
N GLN A 235 -12.53 22.16 -0.01
CA GLN A 235 -13.80 22.00 0.70
C GLN A 235 -13.85 20.70 1.51
N CYS A 236 -13.45 19.56 0.92
CA CYS A 236 -13.34 18.29 1.61
C CYS A 236 -12.42 18.40 2.85
N GLY A 237 -11.26 19.04 2.69
CA GLY A 237 -10.32 19.26 3.78
C GLY A 237 -10.92 20.08 4.94
N ARG A 238 -11.61 21.18 4.63
CA ARG A 238 -12.32 22.00 5.63
C ARG A 238 -13.45 21.24 6.32
N ALA A 239 -14.20 20.43 5.59
CA ALA A 239 -15.25 19.59 6.16
C ALA A 239 -14.68 18.49 7.07
N GLY A 240 -13.41 18.11 6.89
CA GLY A 240 -12.72 17.10 7.71
C GLY A 240 -12.67 15.71 7.09
N VAL A 241 -12.93 15.59 5.78
CA VAL A 241 -12.77 14.36 4.99
C VAL A 241 -11.36 13.81 5.16
N LYS A 242 -11.20 12.48 5.20
CA LYS A 242 -9.90 11.84 5.43
C LYS A 242 -9.24 11.33 4.15
N ALA A 243 -10.04 11.00 3.15
CA ALA A 243 -9.51 10.48 1.90
C ALA A 243 -10.27 10.94 0.67
N LEU A 244 -9.54 11.05 -0.45
CA LEU A 244 -10.04 11.43 -1.76
C LEU A 244 -9.73 10.34 -2.79
N VAL A 245 -10.68 10.07 -3.68
CA VAL A 245 -10.45 9.36 -4.94
C VAL A 245 -10.77 10.34 -6.06
N VAL A 246 -9.75 10.80 -6.77
CA VAL A 246 -9.91 11.80 -7.84
C VAL A 246 -9.90 11.09 -9.18
N VAL A 247 -11.07 10.88 -9.77
CA VAL A 247 -11.20 10.19 -11.07
C VAL A 247 -10.94 11.12 -12.24
N THR A 248 -11.09 12.44 -12.02
CA THR A 248 -10.91 13.46 -13.05
C THR A 248 -9.49 13.43 -13.61
N ALA A 249 -9.40 13.44 -14.95
CA ALA A 249 -8.15 13.51 -15.70
C ALA A 249 -7.89 14.92 -16.27
N GLY A 250 -6.71 15.15 -16.85
CA GLY A 250 -6.40 16.39 -17.57
C GLY A 250 -6.18 17.61 -16.68
N LEU A 251 -5.69 17.41 -15.45
CA LEU A 251 -5.22 18.51 -14.61
C LEU A 251 -3.87 18.99 -15.15
N ASP A 252 -3.73 20.30 -15.28
CA ASP A 252 -2.43 20.93 -15.53
C ASP A 252 -1.54 20.87 -14.27
N ALA A 253 -0.29 21.33 -14.41
CA ALA A 253 0.70 21.29 -13.34
C ALA A 253 0.28 22.12 -12.12
N ASP A 254 -0.30 23.30 -12.35
CA ASP A 254 -0.70 24.23 -11.30
C ASP A 254 -1.85 23.65 -10.47
N ARG A 255 -2.91 23.16 -11.13
CA ARG A 255 -4.04 22.51 -10.44
C ARG A 255 -3.61 21.24 -9.72
N THR A 256 -2.66 20.49 -10.29
CA THR A 256 -2.11 19.29 -9.64
C THR A 256 -1.34 19.68 -8.36
N ALA A 257 -0.57 20.77 -8.40
CA ALA A 257 0.15 21.28 -7.24
C ALA A 257 -0.81 21.78 -6.16
N GLU A 258 -1.85 22.53 -6.54
CA GLU A 258 -2.90 23.01 -5.62
C GLU A 258 -3.66 21.86 -4.96
N LEU A 259 -4.07 20.84 -5.73
CA LEU A 259 -4.72 19.63 -5.22
C LEU A 259 -3.81 18.93 -4.19
N THR A 260 -2.53 18.74 -4.54
CA THR A 260 -1.56 18.08 -3.65
C THR A 260 -1.32 18.89 -2.38
N ALA A 261 -1.23 20.22 -2.50
CA ALA A 261 -1.09 21.13 -1.36
C ALA A 261 -2.31 21.09 -0.44
N ALA A 262 -3.53 21.03 -0.99
CA ALA A 262 -4.75 20.89 -0.23
C ALA A 262 -4.79 19.56 0.55
N CYS A 263 -4.43 18.44 -0.10
CA CYS A 263 -4.34 17.15 0.57
C CYS A 263 -3.35 17.18 1.75
N ARG A 264 -2.15 17.73 1.54
CA ARG A 264 -1.12 17.85 2.59
C ARG A 264 -1.56 18.74 3.74
N ARG A 265 -2.14 19.92 3.46
CA ARG A 265 -2.59 20.89 4.48
C ARG A 265 -3.59 20.28 5.45
N TRP A 266 -4.51 19.45 4.94
CA TRP A 266 -5.58 18.86 5.74
C TRP A 266 -5.32 17.41 6.15
N GLY A 267 -4.15 16.86 5.81
CA GLY A 267 -3.78 15.47 6.12
C GLY A 267 -4.68 14.43 5.45
N MET A 268 -5.18 14.74 4.25
CA MET A 268 -5.99 13.81 3.46
C MET A 268 -5.11 12.89 2.63
N ARG A 269 -5.50 11.63 2.52
CA ARG A 269 -4.89 10.67 1.59
C ARG A 269 -5.62 10.69 0.25
N MET A 270 -4.91 10.48 -0.85
CA MET A 270 -5.46 10.60 -2.19
C MET A 270 -5.03 9.45 -3.11
N VAL A 271 -6.01 8.85 -3.77
CA VAL A 271 -5.82 8.00 -4.96
C VAL A 271 -6.17 8.81 -6.21
N GLY A 272 -5.30 8.75 -7.22
CA GLY A 272 -5.38 9.55 -8.45
C GLY A 272 -4.43 10.77 -8.45
N PRO A 273 -4.74 11.85 -9.17
CA PRO A 273 -5.89 12.01 -10.09
C PRO A 273 -5.82 11.07 -11.30
N ASN A 274 -6.75 11.19 -12.25
CA ASN A 274 -6.75 10.43 -13.50
C ASN A 274 -6.76 8.91 -13.27
N CYS A 275 -7.71 8.42 -12.47
CA CYS A 275 -7.80 7.00 -12.14
C CYS A 275 -9.18 6.42 -12.43
N LEU A 276 -9.26 5.09 -12.50
CA LEU A 276 -10.53 4.36 -12.63
C LEU A 276 -11.35 4.35 -11.33
N GLY A 277 -10.71 4.63 -10.19
CA GLY A 277 -11.27 4.52 -8.85
C GLY A 277 -10.72 3.33 -8.07
N ILE A 278 -11.44 2.94 -7.02
CA ILE A 278 -11.04 1.87 -6.08
C ILE A 278 -12.20 0.93 -5.76
N ALA A 279 -11.89 -0.30 -5.36
CA ALA A 279 -12.85 -1.25 -4.84
C ALA A 279 -12.27 -2.08 -3.69
N ASN A 280 -13.13 -2.49 -2.76
CA ASN A 280 -12.85 -3.48 -1.73
C ASN A 280 -14.05 -4.43 -1.61
N THR A 281 -13.81 -5.71 -1.85
CA THR A 281 -14.87 -6.73 -1.94
C THR A 281 -15.15 -7.42 -0.61
N GLU A 282 -14.53 -6.96 0.48
CA GLU A 282 -14.77 -7.47 1.82
C GLU A 282 -16.28 -7.45 2.13
N PRO A 283 -16.86 -8.56 2.65
CA PRO A 283 -18.30 -8.67 2.85
C PRO A 283 -18.93 -7.56 3.71
N GLY A 284 -18.17 -7.05 4.69
CA GLY A 284 -18.56 -5.97 5.59
C GLY A 284 -18.38 -4.55 5.03
N VAL A 285 -17.73 -4.40 3.87
CA VAL A 285 -17.48 -3.10 3.23
C VAL A 285 -18.22 -2.99 1.89
N ARG A 286 -17.95 -3.89 0.95
CA ARG A 286 -18.51 -3.93 -0.42
C ARG A 286 -18.40 -2.59 -1.14
N LEU A 287 -17.21 -2.01 -1.13
CA LEU A 287 -16.90 -0.77 -1.82
C LEU A 287 -16.63 -1.04 -3.30
N ASP A 288 -17.39 -0.41 -4.19
CA ASP A 288 -17.06 -0.31 -5.61
C ASP A 288 -17.18 1.16 -6.03
N ALA A 289 -16.14 1.93 -5.73
CA ALA A 289 -16.00 3.34 -6.09
C ALA A 289 -15.32 3.51 -7.46
N THR A 290 -15.47 2.54 -8.36
CA THR A 290 -15.00 2.60 -9.74
C THR A 290 -16.12 3.05 -10.68
N PHE A 291 -15.77 3.44 -11.91
CA PHE A 291 -16.74 3.59 -13.00
C PHE A 291 -16.61 2.47 -14.06
N ALA A 292 -16.05 1.32 -13.69
CA ALA A 292 -15.96 0.17 -14.57
C ALA A 292 -17.37 -0.39 -14.90
N VAL A 293 -17.49 -1.04 -16.07
CA VAL A 293 -18.75 -1.68 -16.49
C VAL A 293 -18.98 -2.97 -15.72
N GLY A 294 -17.94 -3.82 -15.64
CA GLY A 294 -17.95 -5.06 -14.87
C GLY A 294 -17.59 -4.81 -13.41
N ARG A 295 -18.28 -5.52 -12.50
CA ARG A 295 -17.99 -5.45 -11.07
C ARG A 295 -16.87 -6.41 -10.70
N PRO A 296 -15.94 -6.02 -9.83
CA PRO A 296 -14.93 -6.93 -9.33
C PRO A 296 -15.56 -8.09 -8.55
N LEU A 297 -15.17 -9.32 -8.88
CA LEU A 297 -15.56 -10.51 -8.11
C LEU A 297 -14.86 -10.49 -6.75
N SER A 298 -15.51 -11.02 -5.71
CA SER A 298 -14.91 -11.13 -4.38
C SER A 298 -13.91 -12.29 -4.32
N GLY A 299 -12.69 -12.02 -3.86
CA GLY A 299 -11.65 -13.05 -3.66
C GLY A 299 -10.44 -12.51 -2.91
N THR A 300 -9.26 -13.06 -3.20
CA THR A 300 -8.02 -12.85 -2.42
C THR A 300 -6.91 -12.15 -3.22
N ALA A 301 -7.15 -11.75 -4.47
CA ALA A 301 -6.17 -11.01 -5.27
C ALA A 301 -6.18 -9.51 -4.97
N GLY A 302 -5.08 -8.96 -4.47
CA GLY A 302 -4.86 -7.51 -4.34
C GLY A 302 -4.34 -6.96 -5.66
N VAL A 303 -5.01 -5.97 -6.24
CA VAL A 303 -4.64 -5.40 -7.55
C VAL A 303 -4.38 -3.89 -7.43
N ALA A 304 -3.20 -3.44 -7.84
CA ALA A 304 -2.89 -2.01 -7.94
C ALA A 304 -2.27 -1.69 -9.29
N VAL A 305 -2.86 -0.74 -10.01
CA VAL A 305 -2.49 -0.41 -11.39
C VAL A 305 -2.37 1.08 -11.57
N GLN A 306 -1.37 1.54 -12.30
CA GLN A 306 -1.23 2.94 -12.65
C GLN A 306 -2.13 3.29 -13.86
N SER A 307 -2.16 2.44 -14.87
CA SER A 307 -3.02 2.60 -16.05
C SER A 307 -4.44 2.06 -15.82
N GLY A 308 -5.45 2.92 -16.03
CA GLY A 308 -6.86 2.55 -15.90
C GLY A 308 -7.30 1.48 -16.91
N GLY A 309 -6.84 1.56 -18.16
CA GLY A 309 -7.15 0.57 -19.19
C GLY A 309 -6.59 -0.82 -18.88
N VAL A 310 -5.34 -0.88 -18.38
CA VAL A 310 -4.74 -2.13 -17.89
C VAL A 310 -5.53 -2.67 -16.69
N GLY A 311 -6.01 -1.79 -15.81
CA GLY A 311 -6.89 -2.16 -14.70
C GLY A 311 -8.18 -2.86 -15.14
N ILE A 312 -8.87 -2.31 -16.14
CA ILE A 312 -10.07 -2.92 -16.71
C ILE A 312 -9.75 -4.30 -17.28
N ALA A 313 -8.68 -4.41 -18.06
CA ALA A 313 -8.27 -5.67 -18.68
C ALA A 313 -7.88 -6.73 -17.63
N LEU A 314 -7.22 -6.34 -16.53
CA LEU A 314 -6.90 -7.24 -15.42
C LEU A 314 -8.14 -7.71 -14.67
N LEU A 315 -9.06 -6.80 -14.32
CA LEU A 315 -10.30 -7.17 -13.62
C LEU A 315 -11.14 -8.15 -14.44
N ASP A 316 -11.27 -7.89 -15.74
CA ASP A 316 -11.99 -8.74 -16.68
C ASP A 316 -11.30 -10.09 -16.87
N GLY A 317 -9.97 -10.09 -17.05
CA GLY A 317 -9.17 -11.31 -17.15
C GLY A 317 -9.24 -12.20 -15.91
N LEU A 318 -9.05 -11.63 -14.72
CA LEU A 318 -9.17 -12.35 -13.45
C LEU A 318 -10.59 -12.90 -13.26
N SER A 319 -11.61 -12.11 -13.60
CA SER A 319 -13.01 -12.55 -13.49
C SER A 319 -13.32 -13.74 -14.39
N ARG A 320 -12.81 -13.77 -15.63
CA ARG A 320 -12.94 -14.94 -16.52
C ARG A 320 -12.29 -16.20 -15.97
N LEU A 321 -11.19 -16.04 -15.24
CA LEU A 321 -10.46 -17.14 -14.58
C LEU A 321 -11.09 -17.53 -13.24
N GLY A 322 -12.17 -16.88 -12.81
CA GLY A 322 -12.81 -17.11 -11.52
C GLY A 322 -12.01 -16.58 -10.32
N ILE A 323 -10.99 -15.76 -10.56
CA ILE A 323 -10.13 -15.19 -9.51
C ILE A 323 -10.74 -13.86 -9.07
N GLY A 324 -11.30 -13.85 -7.85
CA GLY A 324 -11.82 -12.63 -7.25
C GLY A 324 -10.72 -11.76 -6.63
N VAL A 325 -10.98 -10.46 -6.53
CA VAL A 325 -10.07 -9.50 -5.91
C VAL A 325 -10.44 -9.24 -4.46
N SER A 326 -9.46 -9.02 -3.59
CA SER A 326 -9.66 -8.51 -2.22
C SER A 326 -9.91 -7.00 -2.27
N SER A 327 -9.00 -6.29 -2.93
CA SER A 327 -9.06 -4.86 -3.19
C SER A 327 -8.45 -4.55 -4.55
N PHE A 328 -9.01 -3.54 -5.21
CA PHE A 328 -8.53 -3.00 -6.48
C PHE A 328 -8.30 -1.51 -6.33
N VAL A 329 -7.14 -1.02 -6.76
CA VAL A 329 -6.80 0.40 -6.73
C VAL A 329 -6.18 0.82 -8.05
N SER A 330 -6.87 1.70 -8.77
CA SER A 330 -6.26 2.44 -9.88
C SER A 330 -5.59 3.69 -9.32
N LEU A 331 -4.26 3.74 -9.40
CA LEU A 331 -3.43 4.81 -8.84
C LEU A 331 -3.42 6.08 -9.70
N GLY A 332 -3.69 5.95 -11.00
CA GLY A 332 -3.65 7.05 -11.95
C GLY A 332 -2.29 7.75 -11.95
N ASP A 333 -2.29 9.08 -11.85
CA ASP A 333 -1.05 9.88 -11.82
C ASP A 333 -0.20 9.65 -10.56
N LYS A 334 -0.72 8.95 -9.54
CA LYS A 334 0.03 8.47 -8.36
C LYS A 334 0.78 9.60 -7.64
N ARG A 335 0.03 10.62 -7.17
CA ARG A 335 0.57 11.82 -6.50
C ARG A 335 0.69 11.70 -4.99
N ASP A 336 0.01 10.73 -4.37
CA ASP A 336 0.07 10.48 -2.92
C ASP A 336 0.16 8.98 -2.63
N VAL A 337 -0.96 8.25 -2.70
CA VAL A 337 -0.95 6.79 -2.49
C VAL A 337 -0.17 6.10 -3.61
N SER A 338 0.71 5.18 -3.22
CA SER A 338 1.66 4.48 -4.08
C SER A 338 1.54 2.96 -3.98
N GLY A 339 2.26 2.24 -4.85
CA GLY A 339 2.37 0.78 -4.75
C GLY A 339 3.01 0.30 -3.44
N ASN A 340 3.84 1.12 -2.79
CA ASN A 340 4.41 0.77 -1.47
C ASN A 340 3.34 0.75 -0.38
N ASP A 341 2.40 1.70 -0.40
CA ASP A 341 1.29 1.75 0.55
C ASP A 341 0.38 0.52 0.38
N LEU A 342 0.11 0.13 -0.87
CA LEU A 342 -0.74 -1.01 -1.21
C LEU A 342 -0.11 -2.35 -0.80
N LEU A 343 1.20 -2.52 -1.03
CA LEU A 343 1.93 -3.69 -0.55
C LEU A 343 1.89 -3.81 0.98
N GLN A 344 2.02 -2.69 1.70
CA GLN A 344 1.91 -2.67 3.16
C GLN A 344 0.49 -2.97 3.64
N TRP A 345 -0.53 -2.48 2.93
CA TRP A 345 -1.92 -2.82 3.23
C TRP A 345 -2.17 -4.32 3.12
N TRP A 346 -1.80 -4.93 1.99
CA TRP A 346 -1.99 -6.37 1.76
C TRP A 346 -1.16 -7.25 2.69
N GLU A 347 -0.01 -6.77 3.15
CA GLU A 347 0.77 -7.47 4.18
C GLU A 347 -0.02 -7.66 5.49
N CYS A 348 -0.96 -6.76 5.78
CA CYS A 348 -1.66 -6.65 7.06
C CYS A 348 -3.18 -6.90 6.99
N ASP A 349 -3.78 -7.01 5.80
CA ASP A 349 -5.24 -7.11 5.66
C ASP A 349 -5.81 -8.52 5.88
N GLU A 350 -4.93 -9.51 6.03
CA GLU A 350 -5.19 -10.95 6.27
C GLU A 350 -6.04 -11.65 5.20
N ARG A 351 -6.47 -10.93 4.16
CA ARG A 351 -7.36 -11.45 3.11
C ARG A 351 -6.65 -11.59 1.78
N THR A 352 -5.62 -10.79 1.55
CA THR A 352 -4.87 -10.82 0.31
C THR A 352 -3.85 -11.96 0.33
N GLU A 353 -3.88 -12.79 -0.70
CA GLU A 353 -2.97 -13.95 -0.86
C GLU A 353 -2.10 -13.84 -2.10
N LEU A 354 -2.44 -12.93 -3.02
CA LEU A 354 -1.73 -12.69 -4.28
C LEU A 354 -1.78 -11.19 -4.59
N ALA A 355 -0.64 -10.58 -4.85
CA ALA A 355 -0.56 -9.16 -5.22
C ALA A 355 -0.21 -9.00 -6.70
N LEU A 356 -1.03 -8.27 -7.46
CA LEU A 356 -0.77 -7.90 -8.84
C LEU A 356 -0.52 -6.39 -8.91
N LEU A 357 0.68 -6.03 -9.37
CA LEU A 357 1.13 -4.65 -9.52
C LEU A 357 1.34 -4.32 -11.00
N HIS A 358 0.84 -3.18 -11.45
CA HIS A 358 1.26 -2.59 -12.70
C HIS A 358 1.67 -1.14 -12.47
N LEU A 359 2.97 -0.94 -12.26
CA LEU A 359 3.56 0.36 -11.91
C LEU A 359 4.48 0.83 -13.03
N GLU A 360 4.27 2.07 -13.48
CA GLU A 360 5.14 2.69 -14.48
C GLU A 360 6.31 3.42 -13.80
N SER A 361 6.09 3.89 -12.57
CA SER A 361 7.08 4.56 -11.71
C SER A 361 7.02 4.09 -10.25
N PHE A 362 8.18 4.00 -9.59
CA PHE A 362 8.30 3.48 -8.21
C PHE A 362 8.41 4.56 -7.13
N GLY A 363 8.54 5.84 -7.50
CA GLY A 363 8.81 6.90 -6.52
C GLY A 363 10.18 6.71 -5.87
N ASN A 364 10.23 6.17 -4.65
CA ASN A 364 11.46 5.79 -3.95
C ASN A 364 11.77 4.29 -4.17
N PRO A 365 12.71 3.92 -5.08
CA PRO A 365 12.96 2.53 -5.43
C PRO A 365 13.55 1.71 -4.29
N ARG A 366 14.31 2.35 -3.38
CA ARG A 366 14.91 1.67 -2.21
C ARG A 366 13.83 1.26 -1.21
N ALA A 367 12.92 2.18 -0.88
CA ALA A 367 11.79 1.90 -0.01
C ALA A 367 10.87 0.81 -0.62
N PHE A 368 10.56 0.93 -1.92
CA PHE A 368 9.76 -0.06 -2.63
C PHE A 368 10.41 -1.45 -2.60
N SER A 369 11.70 -1.57 -2.95
CA SER A 369 12.41 -2.86 -2.96
C SER A 369 12.42 -3.52 -1.57
N ARG A 370 12.65 -2.73 -0.50
CA ARG A 370 12.63 -3.24 0.87
C ARG A 370 11.26 -3.76 1.29
N THR A 371 10.19 -3.02 0.98
CA THR A 371 8.82 -3.45 1.27
C THR A 371 8.42 -4.67 0.46
N ALA A 372 8.67 -4.64 -0.86
CA ALA A 372 8.36 -5.75 -1.75
C ALA A 372 9.08 -7.03 -1.30
N ARG A 373 10.38 -6.97 -0.98
CA ARG A 373 11.15 -8.12 -0.48
C ARG A 373 10.59 -8.73 0.79
N ARG A 374 9.95 -7.92 1.63
CA ARG A 374 9.31 -8.39 2.86
C ARG A 374 7.97 -9.06 2.55
N VAL A 375 7.18 -8.45 1.67
CA VAL A 375 5.85 -8.95 1.27
C VAL A 375 5.97 -10.25 0.46
N THR A 376 6.95 -10.35 -0.44
CA THR A 376 7.19 -11.53 -1.29
C THR A 376 7.57 -12.78 -0.49
N ARG A 377 8.03 -12.62 0.75
CA ARG A 377 8.25 -13.75 1.69
C ARG A 377 6.95 -14.31 2.26
N ARG A 378 5.85 -13.58 2.18
CA ARG A 378 4.53 -13.97 2.72
C ARG A 378 3.55 -14.36 1.62
N MET A 379 3.59 -13.67 0.49
CA MET A 379 2.68 -13.89 -0.64
C MET A 379 3.35 -13.57 -1.98
N PRO A 380 2.94 -14.19 -3.09
CA PRO A 380 3.48 -13.85 -4.40
C PRO A 380 3.11 -12.42 -4.79
N VAL A 381 4.09 -11.70 -5.35
CA VAL A 381 3.89 -10.37 -5.94
C VAL A 381 4.24 -10.46 -7.42
N LEU A 382 3.26 -10.19 -8.26
CA LEU A 382 3.36 -10.29 -9.70
C LEU A 382 3.30 -8.90 -10.35
N THR A 383 3.99 -8.73 -11.48
CA THR A 383 3.93 -7.51 -12.28
C THR A 383 4.06 -7.79 -13.77
N VAL A 384 3.71 -6.81 -14.61
CA VAL A 384 4.14 -6.79 -16.02
C VAL A 384 5.34 -5.87 -16.18
N ASP A 385 6.40 -6.34 -16.82
CA ASP A 385 7.53 -5.50 -17.21
C ASP A 385 7.20 -4.71 -18.49
N ALA A 386 6.58 -3.54 -18.31
CA ALA A 386 6.21 -2.62 -19.40
C ALA A 386 7.36 -1.69 -19.81
N GLY A 387 7.38 -1.21 -21.06
CA GLY A 387 8.39 -0.24 -21.52
C GLY A 387 9.81 -0.84 -21.67
N ARG A 388 9.89 -2.10 -22.09
CA ARG A 388 11.17 -2.81 -22.31
C ARG A 388 11.93 -2.33 -23.54
N SER A 389 11.20 -2.01 -24.62
CA SER A 389 11.78 -1.51 -25.87
C SER A 389 11.86 0.01 -25.89
N ALA A 390 12.73 0.58 -26.73
CA ALA A 390 12.79 2.02 -26.96
C ALA A 390 11.42 2.58 -27.44
N ALA A 391 10.73 1.83 -28.30
CA ALA A 391 9.38 2.17 -28.75
C ALA A 391 8.37 2.18 -27.59
N GLY A 392 8.39 1.15 -26.73
CA GLY A 392 7.54 1.09 -25.55
C GLY A 392 7.80 2.21 -24.54
N ARG A 393 9.07 2.61 -24.36
CA ARG A 393 9.41 3.76 -23.51
C ARG A 393 8.92 5.09 -24.08
N ARG A 394 9.08 5.31 -25.39
CA ARG A 394 8.54 6.51 -26.06
C ARG A 394 7.01 6.57 -25.95
N ALA A 395 6.34 5.45 -26.13
CA ALA A 395 4.89 5.36 -25.96
C ALA A 395 4.50 5.65 -24.50
N ALA A 396 5.17 5.07 -23.52
CA ALA A 396 4.91 5.36 -22.10
C ALA A 396 5.08 6.85 -21.77
N ALA A 397 6.16 7.47 -22.25
CA ALA A 397 6.45 8.88 -21.99
C ALA A 397 5.40 9.85 -22.56
N SER A 398 4.58 9.44 -23.55
CA SER A 398 3.54 10.31 -24.12
C SER A 398 2.26 10.35 -23.31
N TYR A 399 2.08 9.48 -22.31
CA TYR A 399 0.90 9.48 -21.43
C TYR A 399 1.22 9.42 -19.93
N THR A 400 2.49 9.26 -19.54
CA THR A 400 2.91 9.29 -18.13
C THR A 400 3.63 10.59 -17.79
N ALA A 401 3.17 11.29 -16.76
CA ALA A 401 3.80 12.52 -16.27
C ALA A 401 5.10 12.27 -15.47
N ALA A 402 5.53 11.02 -15.32
CA ALA A 402 6.69 10.62 -14.51
C ALA A 402 7.83 10.10 -15.39
N ALA A 403 9.07 10.48 -15.04
CA ALA A 403 10.27 9.97 -15.73
C ALA A 403 10.30 8.43 -15.66
N PRO A 404 10.38 7.72 -16.81
CA PRO A 404 10.44 6.26 -16.81
C PRO A 404 11.70 5.77 -16.10
N THR A 405 11.57 4.80 -15.18
CA THR A 405 12.74 4.11 -14.63
C THR A 405 13.43 3.29 -15.73
N PRO A 406 14.78 3.35 -15.89
CA PRO A 406 15.50 2.55 -16.88
C PRO A 406 15.21 1.04 -16.73
N THR A 407 15.02 0.34 -17.85
CA THR A 407 14.60 -1.07 -17.89
C THR A 407 15.55 -2.01 -17.13
N MET A 408 16.86 -1.83 -17.25
CA MET A 408 17.84 -2.67 -16.52
C MET A 408 17.72 -2.50 -15.01
N THR A 409 17.53 -1.26 -14.54
CA THR A 409 17.32 -0.96 -13.12
C THR A 409 16.01 -1.57 -12.61
N ARG A 410 14.95 -1.55 -13.43
CA ARG A 410 13.65 -2.15 -13.07
C ARG A 410 13.75 -3.68 -12.92
N ARG A 411 14.35 -4.37 -13.88
CA ARG A 411 14.47 -5.84 -13.83
C ARG A 411 15.31 -6.30 -12.65
N ALA A 412 16.47 -5.67 -12.42
CA ALA A 412 17.31 -5.96 -11.26
C ALA A 412 16.56 -5.73 -9.94
N LEU A 413 15.78 -4.65 -9.86
CA LEU A 413 14.95 -4.35 -8.69
C LEU A 413 13.89 -5.43 -8.46
N PHE A 414 13.17 -5.87 -9.49
CA PHE A 414 12.18 -6.94 -9.37
C PHE A 414 12.81 -8.24 -8.89
N THR A 415 13.91 -8.67 -9.50
CA THR A 415 14.63 -9.88 -9.10
C THR A 415 15.12 -9.80 -7.65
N GLN A 416 15.75 -8.70 -7.23
CA GLN A 416 16.24 -8.52 -5.86
C GLN A 416 15.11 -8.45 -4.82
N ALA A 417 13.94 -7.93 -5.22
CA ALA A 417 12.75 -7.87 -4.39
C ALA A 417 11.95 -9.20 -4.36
N GLY A 418 12.27 -10.17 -5.22
CA GLY A 418 11.51 -11.41 -5.36
C GLY A 418 10.14 -11.21 -6.04
N ILE A 419 9.99 -10.16 -6.86
CA ILE A 419 8.77 -9.92 -7.65
C ILE A 419 8.87 -10.73 -8.95
N THR A 420 7.81 -11.48 -9.27
CA THR A 420 7.70 -12.20 -10.55
C THR A 420 7.20 -11.26 -11.63
N ALA A 421 8.05 -10.94 -12.60
CA ALA A 421 7.74 -10.00 -13.67
C ALA A 421 7.44 -10.73 -14.98
N ALA A 422 6.17 -10.78 -15.35
CA ALA A 422 5.70 -11.30 -16.63
C ALA A 422 5.99 -10.32 -17.77
N HIS A 423 6.01 -10.83 -19.00
CA HIS A 423 6.26 -10.05 -20.20
C HIS A 423 5.00 -9.52 -20.86
N THR A 424 3.87 -10.19 -20.65
CA THR A 424 2.58 -9.81 -21.19
C THR A 424 1.49 -9.85 -20.13
N LEU A 425 0.34 -9.25 -20.44
CA LEU A 425 -0.83 -9.34 -19.57
C LEU A 425 -1.39 -10.76 -19.49
N GLY A 426 -1.35 -11.51 -20.60
CA GLY A 426 -1.79 -12.91 -20.64
C GLY A 426 -0.94 -13.77 -19.72
N GLU A 427 0.38 -13.69 -19.85
CA GLU A 427 1.31 -14.42 -18.97
C GLU A 427 1.15 -14.06 -17.49
N LEU A 428 0.87 -12.78 -17.18
CA LEU A 428 0.56 -12.36 -15.81
C LEU A 428 -0.70 -13.06 -15.29
N LEU A 429 -1.76 -13.13 -16.10
CA LEU A 429 -3.03 -13.78 -15.74
C LEU A 429 -2.85 -15.30 -15.59
N ASP A 430 -2.09 -15.94 -16.48
CA ASP A 430 -1.79 -17.38 -16.41
C ASP A 430 -0.97 -17.69 -15.15
N THR A 431 0.03 -16.87 -14.84
CA THR A 431 0.84 -16.98 -13.62
C THR A 431 -0.02 -16.80 -12.36
N ALA A 432 -0.94 -15.82 -12.39
CA ALA A 432 -1.88 -15.59 -11.30
C ALA A 432 -2.81 -16.80 -11.10
N ALA A 433 -3.33 -17.40 -12.17
CA ALA A 433 -4.15 -18.60 -12.10
C ALA A 433 -3.40 -19.79 -11.53
N LEU A 434 -2.15 -20.01 -11.96
CA LEU A 434 -1.31 -21.08 -11.43
C LEU A 434 -1.10 -20.94 -9.93
N LEU A 435 -0.66 -19.76 -9.48
CA LEU A 435 -0.36 -19.51 -8.07
C LEU A 435 -1.61 -19.45 -7.18
N HIS A 436 -2.76 -19.07 -7.73
CA HIS A 436 -4.02 -19.09 -7.01
C HIS A 436 -4.58 -20.51 -6.83
N SER A 437 -4.30 -21.42 -7.78
CA SER A 437 -4.90 -22.75 -7.80
C SER A 437 -3.99 -23.88 -7.28
N GLN A 438 -2.67 -23.67 -7.20
CA GLN A 438 -1.70 -24.70 -6.83
C GLN A 438 -0.78 -24.26 -5.67
N PRO A 439 -0.32 -25.19 -4.81
CA PRO A 439 0.76 -24.91 -3.87
C PRO A 439 2.09 -24.72 -4.60
N LEU A 440 3.06 -24.11 -3.92
CA LEU A 440 4.42 -24.04 -4.44
C LEU A 440 5.03 -25.45 -4.56
N PRO A 441 5.71 -25.77 -5.68
CA PRO A 441 6.38 -27.05 -5.83
C PRO A 441 7.54 -27.16 -4.84
N ALA A 442 7.81 -28.39 -4.36
CA ALA A 442 8.91 -28.65 -3.42
C ALA A 442 10.30 -28.67 -4.10
N GLY A 443 10.36 -28.57 -5.43
CA GLY A 443 11.59 -28.57 -6.21
C GLY A 443 11.30 -28.32 -7.69
N GLU A 444 12.34 -28.46 -8.51
CA GLU A 444 12.35 -28.11 -9.94
C GLU A 444 11.99 -29.26 -10.88
N ARG A 445 11.62 -30.42 -10.34
CA ARG A 445 11.31 -31.61 -11.13
C ARG A 445 9.84 -31.62 -11.57
N VAL A 446 9.60 -31.76 -12.86
CA VAL A 446 8.28 -31.74 -13.49
C VAL A 446 7.99 -33.08 -14.16
N ALA A 447 6.77 -33.59 -13.98
CA ALA A 447 6.23 -34.68 -14.77
C ALA A 447 5.19 -34.12 -15.75
N VAL A 448 5.38 -34.33 -17.05
CA VAL A 448 4.51 -33.83 -18.12
C VAL A 448 3.61 -34.95 -18.58
N ILE A 449 2.32 -34.92 -18.29
CA ILE A 449 1.38 -35.97 -18.76
C ILE A 449 0.61 -35.45 -19.97
N SER A 450 0.64 -36.19 -21.10
CA SER A 450 -0.01 -35.75 -22.34
C SER A 450 -0.77 -36.86 -23.05
N ASN A 451 -1.88 -36.51 -23.71
CA ASN A 451 -2.58 -37.37 -24.66
C ASN A 451 -2.11 -37.17 -26.11
N ALA A 452 -1.16 -36.26 -26.33
CA ALA A 452 -0.58 -35.98 -27.64
C ALA A 452 0.95 -35.86 -27.53
N GLY A 453 1.67 -36.73 -28.24
CA GLY A 453 3.14 -36.79 -28.19
C GLY A 453 3.80 -35.43 -28.51
N GLY A 454 3.38 -34.77 -29.58
CA GLY A 454 3.92 -33.46 -29.96
C GLY A 454 3.71 -32.36 -28.91
N ALA A 455 2.54 -32.34 -28.25
CA ALA A 455 2.29 -31.39 -27.15
C ALA A 455 3.15 -31.70 -25.91
N GLY A 456 3.41 -32.98 -25.65
CA GLY A 456 4.32 -33.40 -24.59
C GLY A 456 5.76 -32.94 -24.85
N VAL A 457 6.25 -33.06 -26.09
CA VAL A 457 7.58 -32.58 -26.49
C VAL A 457 7.67 -31.06 -26.29
N LEU A 458 6.72 -30.30 -26.81
CA LEU A 458 6.70 -28.84 -26.64
C LEU A 458 6.66 -28.41 -25.17
N ALA A 459 5.93 -29.14 -24.32
CA ALA A 459 5.89 -28.88 -22.88
C ALA A 459 7.21 -29.22 -22.18
N ALA A 460 7.88 -30.31 -22.57
CA ALA A 460 9.18 -30.68 -22.05
C ALA A 460 10.27 -29.67 -22.45
N ASP A 461 10.27 -29.21 -23.71
CA ASP A 461 11.16 -28.15 -24.20
C ASP A 461 10.94 -26.85 -23.42
N ALA A 462 9.68 -26.44 -23.23
CA ALA A 462 9.35 -25.26 -22.43
C ALA A 462 9.79 -25.38 -20.95
N CYS A 463 9.74 -26.58 -20.37
CA CYS A 463 10.28 -26.83 -19.03
C CYS A 463 11.80 -26.63 -19.01
N ALA A 464 12.52 -27.21 -19.98
CA ALA A 464 13.97 -27.08 -20.08
C ALA A 464 14.41 -25.62 -20.29
N ASP A 465 13.73 -24.87 -21.17
CA ASP A 465 13.98 -23.44 -21.42
C ASP A 465 13.77 -22.58 -20.16
N ALA A 466 12.83 -22.99 -19.29
CA ALA A 466 12.58 -22.35 -18.00
C ALA A 466 13.53 -22.82 -16.87
N GLY A 467 14.45 -23.74 -17.15
CA GLY A 467 15.39 -24.32 -16.18
C GLY A 467 14.80 -25.39 -15.27
N LEU A 468 13.64 -25.96 -15.62
CA LEU A 468 13.01 -27.07 -14.90
C LEU A 468 13.55 -28.41 -15.40
N ALA A 469 13.62 -29.40 -14.51
CA ALA A 469 14.08 -30.75 -14.83
C ALA A 469 12.88 -31.66 -15.14
N VAL A 470 12.93 -32.38 -16.27
CA VAL A 470 11.92 -33.38 -16.65
C VAL A 470 12.57 -34.77 -16.56
N PRO A 471 12.74 -35.34 -15.35
CA PRO A 471 13.44 -36.60 -15.17
C PRO A 471 12.63 -37.78 -15.72
N GLU A 472 13.32 -38.87 -16.04
CA GLU A 472 12.65 -40.15 -16.30
C GLU A 472 11.78 -40.58 -15.11
N LEU A 473 10.63 -41.18 -15.40
CA LEU A 473 9.76 -41.71 -14.36
C LEU A 473 10.43 -42.91 -13.67
N PRO A 474 10.34 -43.03 -12.33
CA PRO A 474 10.83 -44.21 -11.63
C PRO A 474 10.21 -45.49 -12.20
N THR A 475 11.00 -46.57 -12.32
CA THR A 475 10.57 -47.82 -12.95
C THR A 475 9.26 -48.38 -12.38
N GLY A 476 9.08 -48.30 -11.06
CA GLY A 476 7.83 -48.74 -10.41
C GLY A 476 6.61 -47.92 -10.86
N LEU A 477 6.74 -46.60 -10.91
CA LEU A 477 5.65 -45.71 -11.36
C LEU A 477 5.34 -45.91 -12.86
N ALA A 478 6.37 -46.10 -13.69
CA ALA A 478 6.20 -46.39 -15.11
C ALA A 478 5.42 -47.70 -15.34
N GLN A 479 5.71 -48.74 -14.56
CA GLN A 479 4.99 -50.03 -14.61
C GLN A 479 3.53 -49.90 -14.17
N GLU A 480 3.27 -49.17 -13.08
CA GLU A 480 1.90 -48.88 -12.61
C GLU A 480 1.09 -48.14 -13.68
N LEU A 481 1.69 -47.16 -14.36
CA LEU A 481 1.04 -46.43 -15.45
C LEU A 481 0.73 -47.34 -16.65
N LEU A 482 1.66 -48.21 -17.08
CA LEU A 482 1.42 -49.15 -18.19
C LEU A 482 0.24 -50.08 -17.92
N ALA A 483 0.08 -50.53 -16.68
CA ALA A 483 -1.03 -51.39 -16.29
C ALA A 483 -2.41 -50.70 -16.44
N MET A 484 -2.46 -49.36 -16.42
CA MET A 484 -3.69 -48.57 -16.51
C MET A 484 -3.94 -47.97 -17.90
N LEU A 485 -2.94 -47.97 -18.79
CA LEU A 485 -3.00 -47.28 -20.08
C LEU A 485 -3.27 -48.24 -21.26
N PRO A 486 -3.83 -47.73 -22.38
CA PRO A 486 -4.04 -48.54 -23.58
C PRO A 486 -2.74 -49.12 -24.15
N ALA A 487 -2.86 -50.26 -24.84
CA ALA A 487 -1.74 -50.86 -25.57
C ALA A 487 -1.17 -49.84 -26.59
N GLY A 488 0.15 -49.60 -26.54
CA GLY A 488 0.84 -48.60 -27.38
C GLY A 488 1.12 -47.26 -26.69
N ALA A 489 0.71 -47.07 -25.43
CA ALA A 489 1.12 -45.93 -24.62
C ALA A 489 2.62 -45.97 -24.25
N GLY A 490 3.26 -44.80 -24.21
CA GLY A 490 4.66 -44.66 -23.79
C GLY A 490 4.80 -44.20 -22.34
N THR A 491 5.84 -44.67 -21.64
CA THR A 491 6.14 -44.32 -20.23
C THR A 491 7.34 -43.38 -20.06
N GLY A 492 7.84 -42.79 -21.14
CA GLY A 492 8.79 -41.68 -21.02
C GLY A 492 8.17 -40.54 -20.22
N ASN A 493 8.96 -39.56 -19.77
CA ASN A 493 8.41 -38.29 -19.33
C ASN A 493 8.60 -37.30 -20.48
N PRO A 494 7.56 -37.06 -21.31
CA PRO A 494 6.14 -37.20 -20.99
C PRO A 494 5.47 -38.56 -21.32
N PRO A 495 4.61 -39.16 -20.45
CA PRO A 495 3.84 -40.33 -20.84
C PRO A 495 2.77 -39.94 -21.86
N VAL A 496 2.63 -40.75 -22.91
CA VAL A 496 1.72 -40.49 -24.04
C VAL A 496 0.57 -41.49 -24.02
N ILE A 497 -0.67 -40.98 -23.91
CA ILE A 497 -1.90 -41.79 -23.98
C ILE A 497 -2.45 -41.76 -25.41
N ALA A 498 -2.17 -42.80 -26.20
CA ALA A 498 -2.74 -42.97 -27.54
C ALA A 498 -4.12 -43.67 -27.49
N ARG A 499 -5.08 -43.21 -28.30
CA ARG A 499 -6.40 -43.85 -28.47
C ARG A 499 -6.56 -44.42 -29.89
N PRO A 500 -7.13 -45.64 -30.07
CA PRO A 500 -7.28 -46.27 -31.38
C PRO A 500 -8.31 -45.62 -32.32
N ASP A 501 -9.22 -44.82 -31.80
CA ASP A 501 -10.48 -44.37 -32.43
C ASP A 501 -10.46 -42.92 -32.95
N GLY A 502 -9.27 -42.31 -33.06
CA GLY A 502 -9.07 -40.97 -33.63
C GLY A 502 -8.88 -39.86 -32.60
N SER A 503 -8.38 -38.71 -33.06
CA SER A 503 -8.06 -37.55 -32.23
C SER A 503 -9.30 -36.72 -31.91
N THR A 504 -9.88 -36.93 -30.73
CA THR A 504 -10.75 -35.93 -30.10
C THR A 504 -9.89 -35.12 -29.13
N VAL A 505 -9.93 -33.78 -29.20
CA VAL A 505 -9.40 -32.94 -28.11
C VAL A 505 -10.29 -33.17 -26.90
N VAL A 506 -9.95 -34.18 -26.11
CA VAL A 506 -10.57 -34.37 -24.80
C VAL A 506 -9.96 -33.29 -23.93
N ASP A 507 -10.77 -32.31 -23.53
CA ASP A 507 -10.57 -31.54 -22.30
C ASP A 507 -10.52 -32.58 -21.17
N ALA A 508 -9.36 -33.21 -20.99
CA ALA A 508 -9.10 -34.10 -19.89
C ALA A 508 -9.01 -33.21 -18.66
N ARG A 509 -10.19 -32.88 -18.12
CA ARG A 509 -10.33 -32.26 -16.81
C ARG A 509 -9.77 -33.25 -15.79
N VAL A 510 -8.46 -33.17 -15.55
CA VAL A 510 -7.87 -33.71 -14.34
C VAL A 510 -8.59 -32.99 -13.21
N ARG A 511 -9.55 -33.68 -12.58
CA ARG A 511 -10.25 -33.16 -11.42
C ARG A 511 -9.26 -33.18 -10.28
N LEU A 512 -8.49 -32.10 -10.15
CA LEU A 512 -7.73 -31.82 -8.94
C LEU A 512 -8.75 -31.65 -7.81
N LEU A 513 -8.78 -32.63 -6.92
CA LEU A 513 -9.68 -32.61 -5.78
C LEU A 513 -9.29 -31.42 -4.88
N PRO A 514 -10.24 -30.60 -4.41
CA PRO A 514 -9.94 -29.57 -3.44
C PRO A 514 -9.33 -30.22 -2.19
N ARG A 515 -8.25 -29.63 -1.67
CA ARG A 515 -7.63 -30.06 -0.42
C ARG A 515 -8.67 -30.02 0.71
N ARG A 516 -8.86 -31.14 1.41
CA ARG A 516 -9.28 -31.10 2.83
C ARG A 516 -8.11 -30.49 3.60
N ALA A 517 -8.33 -29.34 4.25
CA ALA A 517 -7.31 -28.69 5.05
C ALA A 517 -6.79 -29.65 6.13
N THR A 518 -5.57 -30.16 5.97
CA THR A 518 -4.81 -30.72 7.09
C THR A 518 -4.37 -29.55 7.96
N ASP A 519 -4.95 -29.46 9.15
CA ASP A 519 -4.55 -28.55 10.21
C ASP A 519 -3.12 -28.90 10.68
N PRO A 520 -2.13 -28.01 10.53
CA PRO A 520 -0.76 -28.26 10.96
C PRO A 520 -0.60 -28.35 12.49
N TYR A 521 -1.63 -28.02 13.28
CA TYR A 521 -1.61 -28.06 14.75
C TYR A 521 -2.22 -29.32 15.35
N LEU A 522 -2.90 -30.17 14.56
CA LEU A 522 -3.31 -31.50 15.00
C LEU A 522 -2.11 -32.46 14.97
N ARG A 523 -1.22 -32.34 15.95
CA ARG A 523 -0.36 -33.46 16.36
C ARG A 523 -1.30 -34.61 16.72
N ARG A 524 -1.33 -35.65 15.88
CA ARG A 524 -1.89 -36.94 16.27
C ARG A 524 -1.09 -37.41 17.50
N LEU A 525 -1.70 -37.30 18.67
CA LEU A 525 -1.28 -38.10 19.81
C LEU A 525 -1.60 -39.58 19.46
N PRO A 526 -0.74 -40.52 19.88
CA PRO A 526 -0.82 -41.93 19.50
C PRO A 526 -2.16 -42.59 19.81
#